data_AF-A0A1H8ITB5-F1
#
_entry.id   AF-A0A1H8ITB5-F1
#
_cell.length_a   1.000
_cell.length_b   1.000
_cell.length_c   1.000
_cell.angle_alpha   90.00
_cell.angle_beta   90.00
_cell.angle_gamma   90.00
#
_symmetry.space_group_name_H-M   'P 1'
#
loop_
_entity.id
_entity.type
_entity.pdbx_description
1 polymer ?
#
loop_
_entity_poly.entity_id
_entity_poly.type
_entity_poly.pdbx_seq_one_letter_code
_entity_poly.pdbx_strand_id
1 'polypeptide(L)'
;MLPLQVDATATGGGPLAIVVTFLLVAAFYAVTLHLAATFFIGDVPSQRAAYVAPAPALASLLLQQWGLRGFGPLSPSLAAGIAILAILAADAIAISYVYRLKWSSALPLTLLHFGFAAILGFALNNIFGLL
;
A
#
# COMPACT_ATOMS: atom_id res chain seq x y z
N MET A 1 -9.43 -17.95 35.52
CA MET A 1 -8.96 -18.05 34.12
C MET A 1 -8.31 -16.73 33.79
N LEU A 2 -6.98 -16.72 33.65
CA LEU A 2 -6.21 -15.50 33.42
C LEU A 2 -6.46 -15.07 31.96
N PRO A 3 -6.92 -13.83 31.68
CA PRO A 3 -6.96 -13.36 30.31
C PRO A 3 -5.52 -13.20 29.85
N LEU A 4 -5.07 -14.07 28.94
CA LEU A 4 -3.96 -13.77 28.04
C LEU A 4 -4.47 -12.68 27.09
N GLN A 5 -4.68 -11.47 27.60
CA GLN A 5 -4.48 -10.29 26.79
C GLN A 5 -3.01 -10.39 26.38
N VAL A 6 -2.80 -10.87 25.16
CA VAL A 6 -1.58 -10.58 24.42
C VAL A 6 -1.51 -9.07 24.43
N ASP A 7 -0.69 -8.55 25.33
CA ASP A 7 -0.37 -7.15 25.41
C ASP A 7 -0.12 -6.66 23.99
N ALA A 8 -0.78 -5.57 23.62
CA ALA A 8 -0.50 -4.81 22.40
C ALA A 8 0.90 -4.14 22.49
N THR A 9 1.92 -4.89 22.89
CA THR A 9 3.31 -4.49 23.09
C THR A 9 4.27 -5.35 22.27
N ALA A 10 3.82 -6.42 21.59
CA ALA A 10 4.69 -7.28 20.78
C ALA A 10 5.40 -6.56 19.62
N THR A 11 4.97 -5.35 19.22
CA THR A 11 5.68 -4.52 18.23
C THR A 11 6.34 -3.27 18.84
N GLY A 12 6.26 -3.04 20.15
CA GLY A 12 6.91 -1.90 20.80
C GLY A 12 6.48 -0.55 20.22
N GLY A 13 5.41 0.04 20.76
CA GLY A 13 5.00 1.39 20.36
C GLY A 13 6.17 2.38 20.37
N GLY A 14 6.45 3.03 19.24
CA GLY A 14 7.58 3.95 19.10
C GLY A 14 8.01 4.18 17.64
N PRO A 15 8.98 5.09 17.41
CA PRO A 15 9.45 5.43 16.05
C PRO A 15 9.96 4.23 15.25
N LEU A 16 10.59 3.26 15.91
CA LEU A 16 11.10 2.06 15.26
C LEU A 16 9.97 1.22 14.66
N ALA A 17 8.86 1.03 15.38
CA ALA A 17 7.70 0.30 14.86
C ALA A 17 7.14 0.96 13.60
N ILE A 18 7.04 2.30 13.59
CA ILE A 18 6.59 3.06 12.42
C ILE A 18 7.50 2.81 11.22
N VAL A 19 8.82 2.86 11.43
CA VAL A 19 9.80 2.60 10.36
C VAL A 19 9.68 1.17 9.85
N VAL A 20 9.57 0.17 10.73
CA VAL A 20 9.43 -1.24 10.35
C VAL A 20 8.14 -1.46 9.57
N THR A 21 7.00 -0.95 10.04
CA THR A 21 5.73 -1.04 9.33
C THR A 21 5.82 -0.37 7.96
N PHE A 22 6.40 0.82 7.89
CA PHE A 22 6.62 1.51 6.62
C PHE A 22 7.47 0.69 5.65
N LEU A 23 8.58 0.12 6.10
CA LEU A 23 9.46 -0.70 5.27
C LEU A 23 8.77 -1.98 4.80
N LEU A 24 7.98 -2.64 5.65
CA LEU A 24 7.22 -3.83 5.27
C LEU A 24 6.13 -3.52 4.24
N VAL A 25 5.38 -2.44 4.44
CA VAL A 25 4.35 -2.00 3.49
C VAL A 25 4.99 -1.57 2.17
N ALA A 26 6.11 -0.85 2.21
CA ALA A 26 6.87 -0.49 1.01
C ALA A 26 7.43 -1.73 0.29
N ALA A 27 7.96 -2.70 1.02
CA ALA A 27 8.44 -3.96 0.42
C ALA A 27 7.29 -4.73 -0.24
N PHE A 28 6.13 -4.81 0.42
CA PHE A 28 4.92 -5.40 -0.14
C PHE A 28 4.52 -4.75 -1.46
N TYR A 29 4.40 -3.41 -1.48
CA TYR A 29 4.07 -2.68 -2.72
C TYR A 29 5.16 -2.81 -3.79
N ALA A 30 6.44 -2.86 -3.42
CA ALA A 30 7.52 -3.07 -4.39
C ALA A 30 7.40 -4.44 -5.06
N VAL A 31 7.09 -5.49 -4.31
CA VAL A 31 6.89 -6.84 -4.86
C VAL A 31 5.69 -6.85 -5.80
N THR A 32 4.55 -6.33 -5.38
CA THR A 32 3.33 -6.36 -6.21
C THR A 32 3.45 -5.49 -7.45
N LEU A 33 4.12 -4.34 -7.36
CA LEU A 33 4.38 -3.49 -8.52
C LEU A 33 5.38 -4.13 -9.47
N HIS A 34 6.43 -4.79 -8.97
CA HIS A 34 7.37 -5.48 -9.84
C HIS A 34 6.68 -6.59 -10.62
N LEU A 35 5.83 -7.38 -9.98
CA LEU A 35 5.01 -8.41 -10.66
C LEU A 35 4.09 -7.79 -11.71
N ALA A 36 3.36 -6.73 -11.36
CA ALA A 36 2.48 -6.04 -12.30
C ALA A 36 3.24 -5.45 -13.49
N ALA A 37 4.38 -4.82 -13.23
CA ALA A 37 5.22 -4.22 -14.27
C ALA A 37 5.83 -5.29 -15.18
N THR A 38 6.27 -6.44 -14.63
CA THR A 38 6.75 -7.56 -15.43
C THR A 38 5.66 -8.15 -16.32
N PHE A 39 4.43 -8.25 -15.81
CA PHE A 39 3.29 -8.72 -16.60
C PHE A 39 2.86 -7.73 -17.70
N PHE A 40 2.94 -6.42 -17.44
CA PHE A 40 2.43 -5.40 -18.34
C PHE A 40 3.46 -4.88 -19.36
N ILE A 41 4.70 -4.67 -18.90
CA ILE A 41 5.80 -4.06 -19.69
C ILE A 41 6.77 -5.13 -20.20
N GLY A 42 6.84 -6.29 -19.54
CA GLY A 42 7.89 -7.29 -19.76
C GLY A 42 9.06 -7.08 -18.80
N ASP A 43 10.26 -7.51 -19.18
CA ASP A 43 11.41 -7.47 -18.28
C ASP A 43 11.77 -6.04 -17.85
N VAL A 44 11.72 -5.77 -16.54
CA VAL A 44 11.96 -4.44 -15.95
C VAL A 44 12.86 -4.56 -14.72
N PRO A 45 13.76 -3.59 -14.50
CA PRO A 45 14.58 -3.58 -13.29
C PRO A 45 13.72 -3.46 -12.02
N SER A 46 13.94 -4.35 -11.06
CA SER A 46 13.23 -4.37 -9.77
C SER A 46 13.42 -3.09 -8.95
N GLN A 47 14.54 -2.39 -9.15
CA GLN A 47 14.85 -1.11 -8.51
C GLN A 47 13.79 -0.05 -8.81
N ARG A 48 13.16 -0.07 -9.99
CA ARG A 48 12.09 0.89 -10.32
C ARG A 48 10.88 0.69 -9.41
N ALA A 49 10.50 -0.55 -9.15
CA ALA A 49 9.41 -0.84 -8.22
C ALA A 49 9.76 -0.41 -6.79
N ALA A 50 11.01 -0.67 -6.36
CA ALA A 50 11.50 -0.24 -5.05
C ALA A 50 11.52 1.29 -4.88
N TYR A 51 11.77 2.06 -5.94
CA TYR A 51 11.71 3.53 -5.89
C TYR A 51 10.28 4.08 -5.86
N VAL A 52 9.31 3.39 -6.46
CA VAL A 52 7.90 3.80 -6.43
C VAL A 52 7.27 3.49 -5.08
N ALA A 53 7.51 2.30 -4.54
CA ALA A 53 6.75 1.75 -3.41
C ALA A 53 6.67 2.60 -2.13
N PRO A 54 7.68 3.44 -1.78
CA PRO A 54 7.56 4.39 -0.68
C PRO A 54 6.34 5.32 -0.78
N ALA A 55 5.94 5.73 -1.99
CA ALA A 55 4.83 6.67 -2.20
C ALA A 55 3.47 6.07 -1.76
N PRO A 56 3.00 4.93 -2.31
CA PRO A 56 1.76 4.31 -1.84
C PRO A 56 1.86 3.83 -0.38
N ALA A 57 3.04 3.43 0.10
CA ALA A 57 3.23 3.05 1.51
C ALA A 57 3.00 4.24 2.45
N LEU A 58 3.62 5.39 2.18
CA LEU A 58 3.40 6.61 2.97
C LEU A 58 1.94 7.08 2.89
N ALA A 59 1.35 7.08 1.69
CA ALA A 59 -0.05 7.47 1.51
C ALA A 59 -0.98 6.60 2.36
N SER A 60 -0.81 5.27 2.32
CA SER A 60 -1.58 4.32 3.11
C SER A 60 -1.42 4.54 4.61
N LEU A 61 -0.20 4.73 5.12
CA LEU A 61 0.03 4.97 6.54
C LEU A 61 -0.54 6.30 7.03
N LEU A 62 -0.36 7.37 6.26
CA LEU A 62 -0.92 8.68 6.59
C LEU A 62 -2.45 8.64 6.58
N LEU A 63 -3.06 7.96 5.62
CA LEU A 63 -4.51 7.82 5.55
C LEU A 63 -5.07 6.91 6.66
N GLN A 64 -4.34 5.87 7.07
CA GLN A 64 -4.72 5.08 8.24
C GLN A 64 -4.64 5.90 9.53
N GLN A 65 -3.60 6.72 9.68
CA GLN A 65 -3.40 7.54 10.87
C GLN A 65 -4.38 8.72 10.97
N TRP A 66 -4.62 9.40 9.85
CA TRP A 66 -5.33 10.69 9.80
C TRP A 66 -6.64 10.64 9.02
N GLY A 67 -6.74 9.83 7.97
CA GLY A 67 -7.93 9.71 7.13
C GLY A 67 -9.12 9.11 7.89
N LEU A 68 -8.92 8.03 8.64
CA LEU A 68 -10.03 7.40 9.39
C LEU A 68 -10.45 8.17 10.65
N ARG A 69 -9.65 9.15 11.11
CA ARG A 69 -9.91 9.90 12.35
C ARG A 69 -10.63 11.24 12.14
N GLY A 70 -10.85 11.70 10.91
CA GLY A 70 -11.32 13.06 10.73
C GLY A 70 -11.59 13.56 9.32
N PHE A 71 -12.22 12.78 8.45
CA PHE A 71 -12.89 13.38 7.29
C PHE A 71 -14.23 14.02 7.69
N GLY A 72 -14.23 15.04 8.57
CA GLY A 72 -15.41 15.85 8.89
C GLY A 72 -16.74 15.05 9.03
N PRO A 73 -17.86 15.50 8.45
CA PRO A 73 -19.15 14.79 8.46
C PRO A 73 -19.28 13.72 7.35
N LEU A 74 -18.18 13.16 6.82
CA LEU A 74 -18.27 12.17 5.74
C LEU A 74 -18.71 10.80 6.27
N SER A 75 -19.46 10.05 5.46
CA SER A 75 -19.78 8.66 5.76
C SER A 75 -18.51 7.78 5.68
N PRO A 76 -18.45 6.67 6.44
CA PRO A 76 -17.30 5.76 6.40
C PRO A 76 -16.96 5.23 5.00
N SER A 77 -17.98 4.94 4.18
CA SER A 77 -17.79 4.46 2.81
C SER A 77 -17.20 5.52 1.88
N LEU A 78 -17.63 6.79 2.02
CA LEU A 78 -17.09 7.89 1.24
C LEU A 78 -15.64 8.19 1.63
N ALA A 79 -15.33 8.17 2.93
CA ALA A 79 -13.96 8.30 3.44
C ALA A 79 -13.03 7.21 2.89
N ALA A 80 -13.49 5.95 2.88
CA ALA A 80 -12.72 4.83 2.30
C ALA A 80 -12.50 5.02 0.78
N GLY A 81 -13.53 5.44 0.05
CA GLY A 81 -13.42 5.73 -1.38
C GLY A 81 -12.39 6.83 -1.68
N ILE A 82 -12.42 7.92 -0.93
CA ILE A 82 -11.43 9.02 -1.05
C ILE A 82 -10.02 8.53 -0.73
N ALA A 83 -9.85 7.73 0.33
CA ALA A 83 -8.55 7.18 0.69
C ALA A 83 -7.99 6.29 -0.43
N ILE A 84 -8.81 5.42 -1.02
CA ILE A 84 -8.41 4.59 -2.17
C ILE A 84 -7.98 5.47 -3.35
N LEU A 85 -8.77 6.49 -3.69
CA LEU A 85 -8.44 7.41 -4.78
C LEU A 85 -7.12 8.17 -4.53
N ALA A 86 -6.87 8.60 -3.29
CA ALA A 86 -5.63 9.27 -2.93
C ALA A 86 -4.41 8.34 -3.04
N ILE A 87 -4.54 7.08 -2.63
CA ILE A 87 -3.48 6.07 -2.78
C ILE A 87 -3.22 5.80 -4.26
N LEU A 88 -4.27 5.58 -5.06
CA LEU A 88 -4.15 5.35 -6.50
C LEU A 88 -3.53 6.54 -7.22
N ALA A 89 -3.85 7.77 -6.82
CA ALA A 89 -3.25 8.97 -7.38
C ALA A 89 -1.74 9.06 -7.04
N ALA A 90 -1.37 8.83 -5.78
CA ALA A 90 0.03 8.81 -5.37
C ALA A 90 0.83 7.74 -6.13
N ASP A 91 0.26 6.55 -6.28
CA ASP A 91 0.86 5.44 -7.01
C ASP A 91 1.00 5.77 -8.51
N ALA A 92 -0.05 6.26 -9.16
CA ALA A 92 0.00 6.62 -10.59
C ALA A 92 1.02 7.72 -10.91
N ILE A 93 1.11 8.74 -10.05
CA ILE A 93 2.11 9.80 -10.15
C ILE A 93 3.53 9.21 -10.03
N ALA A 94 3.78 8.41 -8.99
CA ALA A 94 5.08 7.80 -8.75
C ALA A 94 5.49 6.84 -9.88
N ILE A 95 4.56 5.99 -10.35
CA ILE A 95 4.75 5.09 -11.49
C ILE A 95 5.09 5.88 -12.76
N SER A 96 4.28 6.88 -13.10
CA SER A 96 4.52 7.70 -14.29
C SER A 96 5.92 8.33 -14.26
N TYR A 97 6.31 8.87 -13.10
CA TYR A 97 7.61 9.51 -12.93
C TYR A 97 8.79 8.53 -12.99
N VAL A 98 8.76 7.45 -12.18
CA VAL A 98 9.90 6.52 -12.04
C VAL A 98 10.06 5.62 -13.27
N TYR A 99 8.95 5.11 -13.83
CA TYR A 99 8.99 4.30 -15.04
C TYR A 99 9.03 5.15 -16.32
N ARG A 100 8.91 6.48 -16.20
CA ARG A 100 8.89 7.44 -17.32
C ARG A 100 7.80 7.12 -18.33
N LEU A 101 6.62 6.77 -17.83
CA LEU A 101 5.47 6.37 -18.63
C LEU A 101 4.52 7.55 -18.84
N LYS A 102 3.93 7.63 -20.03
CA LYS A 102 2.77 8.48 -20.26
C LYS A 102 1.59 7.99 -19.42
N TRP A 103 0.68 8.90 -19.05
CA TRP A 103 -0.53 8.58 -18.27
C TRP A 103 -1.37 7.45 -18.88
N SER A 104 -1.42 7.35 -20.21
CA SER A 104 -2.09 6.26 -20.93
C SER A 104 -1.56 4.87 -20.61
N SER A 105 -0.30 4.76 -20.15
CA SER A 105 0.35 3.50 -19.77
C SER A 105 0.51 3.37 -18.25
N ALA A 106 0.71 4.49 -17.54
CA ALA A 106 0.84 4.50 -16.09
C ALA A 106 -0.49 4.11 -15.40
N LEU A 107 -1.64 4.59 -15.91
CA LEU A 107 -2.94 4.28 -15.31
C LEU A 107 -3.28 2.79 -15.36
N PRO A 108 -3.19 2.09 -16.51
CA PRO A 108 -3.37 0.63 -16.54
C PRO A 108 -2.43 -0.12 -15.61
N LEU A 109 -1.15 0.28 -15.55
CA LEU A 109 -0.17 -0.35 -14.64
C LEU A 109 -0.53 -0.12 -13.18
N THR A 110 -1.01 1.07 -12.82
CA THR A 110 -1.48 1.38 -11.46
C THR A 110 -2.66 0.49 -11.07
N LEU A 111 -3.64 0.33 -11.97
CA LEU A 111 -4.80 -0.53 -11.73
C LEU A 111 -4.39 -2.00 -11.61
N LEU A 112 -3.44 -2.45 -12.42
CA LEU A 112 -2.89 -3.79 -12.33
C LEU A 112 -2.18 -3.99 -11.00
N HIS A 113 -1.31 -3.06 -10.61
CA HIS A 113 -0.61 -3.07 -9.32
C HIS A 113 -1.61 -3.13 -8.15
N PHE A 114 -2.65 -2.29 -8.18
CA PHE A 114 -3.73 -2.34 -7.19
C PHE A 114 -4.41 -3.71 -7.13
N GLY A 115 -4.68 -4.34 -8.27
CA GLY A 115 -5.24 -5.69 -8.35
C GLY A 115 -4.32 -6.75 -7.73
N PHE A 116 -3.03 -6.75 -8.09
CA PHE A 116 -2.03 -7.65 -7.50
C PHE A 116 -1.91 -7.44 -5.98
N ALA A 117 -1.85 -6.19 -5.52
CA ALA A 117 -1.81 -5.83 -4.11
C ALA A 117 -3.06 -6.28 -3.35
N ALA A 118 -4.25 -6.07 -3.92
CA ALA A 118 -5.50 -6.50 -3.30
C ALA A 118 -5.58 -8.03 -3.16
N ILE A 119 -5.24 -8.77 -4.23
CA ILE A 119 -5.28 -10.24 -4.23
C ILE A 119 -4.24 -10.81 -3.26
N LEU A 120 -2.99 -10.35 -3.33
CA LEU A 120 -1.94 -10.85 -2.45
C LEU A 120 -2.23 -10.46 -0.99
N GLY A 121 -2.66 -9.23 -0.74
CA GLY A 121 -3.05 -8.76 0.58
C GLY A 121 -4.18 -9.61 1.17
N PHE A 122 -5.21 -9.89 0.38
CA PHE A 122 -6.29 -10.79 0.79
C PHE A 122 -5.78 -12.20 1.09
N ALA A 123 -4.94 -12.77 0.22
CA ALA A 123 -4.37 -14.10 0.43
C ALA A 123 -3.54 -14.18 1.73
N LEU A 124 -2.65 -13.20 1.95
CA LEU A 124 -1.85 -13.13 3.17
C LEU A 124 -2.73 -12.97 4.42
N ASN A 125 -3.78 -12.14 4.35
CA ASN A 125 -4.73 -11.98 5.46
C ASN A 125 -5.38 -13.32 5.85
N ASN A 126 -5.77 -14.13 4.85
CA ASN A 126 -6.34 -15.46 5.07
C ASN A 126 -5.32 -16.47 5.62
N ILE A 127 -4.05 -16.40 5.19
CA ILE A 127 -2.98 -17.28 5.67
C ILE A 127 -2.64 -17.00 7.14
N PHE A 128 -2.56 -15.72 7.52
CA PHE A 128 -2.14 -15.33 8.87
C PHE A 128 -3.29 -15.23 9.87
N GLY A 129 -4.53 -15.52 9.47
CA GLY A 129 -5.70 -15.54 10.37
C GLY A 129 -6.02 -14.18 10.99
N LEU A 130 -5.70 -13.09 10.30
CA LEU A 130 -6.05 -11.73 10.74
C LEU A 130 -7.55 -11.49 10.47
N LEU A 131 -8.40 -11.96 11.39
CA LEU A 131 -9.84 -11.67 11.48
C LEU A 131 -10.17 -11.23 12.90
#